data_AF-A0A7Y0HFU9-F1
#
_entry.id   AF-A0A7Y0HFU9-F1
#
_cell.length_a   1.000
_cell.length_b   1.000
_cell.length_c   1.000
_cell.angle_alpha   90.00
_cell.angle_beta   90.00
_cell.angle_gamma   90.00
#
_symmetry.space_group_name_H-M   'P 1'
#
loop_
_entity.id
_entity.type
_entity.pdbx_description
1 polymer ?
#
loop_
_entity_poly.entity_id
_entity_poly.type
_entity_poly.pdbx_seq_one_letter_code
_entity_poly.pdbx_strand_id
1 'polypeptide(L)'
;MTDPQRMKEMMTQMIAQEVRRLAEEADLVVFTLYDPAEPENPIDYQLIDRADVGMVELDMDFDFEGVGLWYLCSRNGDAFSAKKILIQIRNGRFVHGQVGDFEGFWDEFPQYVAEDKWVHSALLKGGANDDGSIPPSFAAAAE
;
A
#
# COMPACT_ATOMS: atom_id res chain seq x y z
N MET A 1 17.29 23.55 7.56
CA MET A 1 16.77 23.30 6.20
C MET A 1 17.02 21.83 5.93
N THR A 2 16.00 20.98 6.07
CA THR A 2 16.13 19.53 5.96
C THR A 2 16.33 19.16 4.49
N ASP A 3 17.34 18.36 4.20
CA ASP A 3 17.65 17.92 2.84
C ASP A 3 16.47 17.10 2.27
N PRO A 4 15.89 17.48 1.11
CA PRO A 4 14.72 16.80 0.54
C PRO A 4 14.96 15.31 0.25
N GLN A 5 16.20 14.93 -0.07
CA GLN A 5 16.57 13.54 -0.30
C GLN A 5 16.51 12.75 1.01
N ARG A 6 17.04 13.33 2.08
CA ARG A 6 17.00 12.73 3.42
C ARG A 6 15.58 12.58 3.96
N MET A 7 14.71 13.56 3.69
CA MET A 7 13.30 13.47 4.07
C MET A 7 12.58 12.34 3.32
N LYS A 8 12.85 12.19 2.02
CA LYS A 8 12.33 11.09 1.20
C LYS A 8 12.76 9.73 1.75
N GLU A 9 14.04 9.55 2.03
CA GLU A 9 14.58 8.30 2.59
C GLU A 9 13.93 7.97 3.95
N MET A 10 13.78 8.97 4.83
CA MET A 10 13.09 8.78 6.10
C MET A 10 11.63 8.36 5.93
N MET A 11 10.87 9.03 5.07
CA MET A 11 9.47 8.66 4.80
C MET A 11 9.36 7.24 4.23
N THR A 12 10.23 6.90 3.29
CA THR A 12 10.30 5.58 2.69
C THR A 12 10.53 4.50 3.75
N GLN A 13 11.49 4.73 4.65
CA GLN A 13 11.78 3.81 5.76
C GLN A 13 10.60 3.69 6.75
N MET A 14 9.94 4.80 7.09
CA MET A 14 8.78 4.79 7.99
C MET A 14 7.61 4.00 7.39
N ILE A 15 7.32 4.18 6.09
CA ILE A 15 6.26 3.45 5.41
C ILE A 15 6.60 1.95 5.35
N ALA A 16 7.83 1.58 4.97
CA ALA A 16 8.26 0.18 4.97
C ALA A 16 8.14 -0.46 6.36
N GLN A 17 8.55 0.24 7.42
CA GLN A 17 8.43 -0.25 8.78
C GLN A 17 6.97 -0.47 9.18
N GLU A 18 6.09 0.47 8.87
CA GLU A 18 4.68 0.34 9.24
C GLU A 18 3.99 -0.76 8.43
N VAL A 19 4.27 -0.89 7.14
CA VAL A 19 3.72 -1.98 6.31
C VAL A 19 4.20 -3.34 6.83
N ARG A 20 5.49 -3.48 7.17
CA ARG A 20 6.03 -4.72 7.77
C ARG A 20 5.35 -5.04 9.09
N ARG A 21 5.22 -4.07 9.99
CA ARG A 21 4.53 -4.24 11.28
C ARG A 21 3.09 -4.71 11.09
N LEU A 22 2.36 -4.10 10.15
CA LEU A 22 0.99 -4.49 9.85
C LEU A 22 0.91 -5.87 9.17
N ALA A 23 1.89 -6.23 8.35
CA ALA A 23 1.96 -7.53 7.70
C ALA A 23 2.20 -8.67 8.69
N GLU A 24 3.03 -8.43 9.72
CA GLU A 24 3.24 -9.38 10.81
C GLU A 24 1.94 -9.71 11.55
N GLU A 25 0.97 -8.79 11.57
CA GLU A 25 -0.34 -8.95 12.20
C GLU A 25 -1.45 -9.41 11.21
N ALA A 26 -1.22 -9.31 9.90
CA ALA A 26 -2.15 -9.74 8.86
C ALA A 26 -2.18 -11.27 8.65
N ASP A 27 -3.37 -11.81 8.44
CA ASP A 27 -3.57 -13.21 8.02
C ASP A 27 -3.31 -13.38 6.53
N LEU A 28 -3.57 -12.34 5.73
CA LEU A 28 -3.38 -12.35 4.29
C LEU A 28 -2.79 -11.01 3.85
N VAL A 29 -1.77 -11.07 3.00
CA VAL A 29 -1.24 -9.89 2.31
C VAL A 29 -1.40 -10.06 0.81
N VAL A 30 -1.98 -9.06 0.16
CA VAL A 30 -2.03 -8.97 -1.29
C VAL A 30 -1.22 -7.75 -1.72
N PHE A 31 -0.32 -7.93 -2.67
CA PHE A 31 0.38 -6.87 -3.36
C PHE A 31 0.01 -6.89 -4.84
N THR A 32 -0.21 -5.70 -5.39
CA THR A 32 -0.41 -5.49 -6.83
C THR A 32 0.44 -4.31 -7.28
N LEU A 33 1.07 -4.44 -8.44
CA LEU A 33 1.80 -3.35 -9.09
C LEU A 33 1.12 -3.03 -10.42
N TYR A 34 0.90 -1.75 -10.69
CA TYR A 34 0.29 -1.27 -11.92
C TYR A 34 1.22 -0.34 -12.68
N ASP A 35 1.25 -0.50 -14.01
CA ASP A 35 1.74 0.54 -14.90
C ASP A 35 0.68 1.64 -15.04
N PRO A 36 0.97 2.91 -14.69
CA PRO A 36 0.06 4.03 -14.91
C PRO A 36 -0.39 4.21 -16.36
N ALA A 37 0.39 3.73 -17.34
CA ALA A 37 0.04 3.78 -18.75
C ALA A 37 -1.00 2.73 -19.15
N GLU A 38 -1.05 1.59 -18.45
CA GLU A 38 -1.95 0.46 -18.74
C GLU A 38 -2.61 -0.07 -17.45
N PRO A 39 -3.50 0.71 -16.81
CA PRO A 39 -3.93 0.43 -15.44
C PRO A 39 -5.07 -0.60 -15.32
N GLU A 40 -5.50 -1.19 -16.43
CA GLU A 40 -6.58 -2.17 -16.46
C GLU A 40 -6.15 -3.49 -15.82
N ASN A 41 -4.86 -3.82 -15.86
CA ASN A 41 -4.32 -5.05 -15.31
C ASN A 41 -3.04 -4.77 -14.51
N PRO A 42 -2.84 -5.45 -13.38
CA PRO A 42 -1.57 -5.38 -12.67
C PRO A 42 -0.46 -6.02 -13.51
N ILE A 43 0.71 -5.38 -13.51
CA ILE A 43 1.94 -5.93 -14.10
C ILE A 43 2.63 -6.93 -13.16
N ASP A 44 2.34 -6.85 -11.86
CA ASP A 44 2.76 -7.84 -10.87
C ASP A 44 1.68 -8.04 -9.79
N TYR A 45 1.61 -9.27 -9.29
CA TYR A 45 0.65 -9.69 -8.27
C TYR A 45 1.29 -10.71 -7.34
N GLN A 46 1.18 -10.47 -6.04
CA GLN A 46 1.59 -11.40 -5.01
C GLN A 46 0.48 -11.57 -3.97
N LEU A 47 0.24 -12.81 -3.56
CA LEU A 47 -0.60 -13.14 -2.42
C LEU A 47 0.21 -13.99 -1.46
N ILE A 48 0.23 -13.58 -0.19
CA ILE A 48 0.88 -14.29 0.90
C ILE A 48 -0.19 -14.59 1.94
N ASP A 49 -0.48 -15.87 2.15
CA ASP A 49 -1.37 -16.33 3.22
C ASP A 49 -0.53 -16.83 4.39
N ARG A 50 -0.76 -16.27 5.57
CA ARG A 50 -0.08 -16.68 6.81
C ARG A 50 -0.28 -18.17 7.08
N ALA A 51 -1.43 -18.74 6.71
CA ALA A 51 -1.68 -20.17 6.88
C ALA A 51 -0.67 -21.04 6.11
N ASP A 52 -0.17 -20.54 4.98
CA ASP A 52 0.78 -21.25 4.13
C ASP A 52 2.25 -21.07 4.57
N VAL A 53 2.61 -19.87 5.03
CA VAL A 53 4.01 -19.51 5.34
C VAL A 53 4.33 -19.44 6.84
N GLY A 54 3.32 -19.46 7.71
CA GLY A 54 3.44 -19.33 9.16
C GLY A 54 3.67 -17.90 9.64
N MET A 55 4.69 -17.21 9.09
CA MET A 55 4.97 -15.79 9.35
C MET A 55 5.06 -15.03 8.04
N VAL A 56 4.37 -13.88 7.99
CA VAL A 56 4.42 -12.98 6.84
C VAL A 56 5.61 -12.05 7.02
N GLU A 57 6.66 -12.27 6.23
CA GLU A 57 7.79 -11.35 6.12
C GLU A 57 7.73 -10.65 4.75
N LEU A 58 7.60 -9.32 4.78
CA LEU A 58 7.61 -8.51 3.56
C LEU A 58 8.98 -7.87 3.36
N ASP A 59 9.64 -8.24 2.27
CA ASP A 59 10.78 -7.48 1.78
C ASP A 59 10.30 -6.28 0.97
N MET A 60 10.19 -5.15 1.67
CA MET A 60 9.80 -3.89 1.06
C MET A 60 11.03 -3.12 0.59
N ASP A 61 11.32 -3.23 -0.70
CA ASP A 61 12.02 -2.20 -1.44
C ASP A 61 11.02 -1.38 -2.27
N PHE A 62 11.30 -0.10 -2.42
CA PHE A 62 10.50 0.81 -3.24
C PHE A 62 11.21 1.05 -4.57
N ASP A 63 11.87 0.02 -5.10
CA ASP A 63 12.63 0.05 -6.34
C ASP A 63 11.76 -0.39 -7.52
N PHE A 64 10.59 0.23 -7.65
CA PHE A 64 9.66 0.01 -8.75
C PHE A 64 9.21 1.32 -9.38
N GLU A 65 8.71 1.25 -10.61
CA GLU A 65 8.01 2.34 -11.28
C GLU A 65 6.52 2.00 -11.37
N GLY A 66 5.66 2.98 -11.09
CA GLY A 66 4.21 2.81 -11.19
C GLY A 66 3.47 2.92 -9.86
N VAL A 67 2.36 2.20 -9.71
CA VAL A 67 1.49 2.23 -8.52
C VAL A 67 1.52 0.87 -7.84
N GLY A 68 2.18 0.80 -6.68
CA GLY A 68 2.14 -0.35 -5.79
C GLY A 68 0.97 -0.22 -4.82
N LEU A 69 0.25 -1.32 -4.61
CA LEU A 69 -0.90 -1.38 -3.72
C LEU A 69 -0.84 -2.64 -2.86
N TRP A 70 -0.85 -2.44 -1.55
CA TRP A 70 -0.90 -3.51 -0.54
C TRP A 70 -2.26 -3.53 0.15
N TYR A 71 -2.78 -4.73 0.33
CA TYR A 71 -3.89 -5.05 1.24
C TYR A 71 -3.34 -5.94 2.34
N LEU A 72 -3.36 -5.47 3.57
CA LEU A 72 -2.90 -6.17 4.77
C LEU A 72 -4.14 -6.53 5.56
N CYS A 73 -4.58 -7.78 5.45
CA CYS A 73 -5.91 -8.21 5.85
C CYS A 73 -5.86 -9.14 7.06
N SER A 74 -6.72 -8.88 8.05
CA SER A 74 -6.97 -9.74 9.20
C SER A 74 -8.39 -10.29 9.11
N ARG A 75 -8.51 -11.62 9.17
CA ARG A 75 -9.79 -12.31 9.07
C ARG A 75 -10.39 -12.52 10.46
N ASN A 76 -11.62 -12.06 10.64
CA ASN A 76 -12.37 -12.17 11.89
C ASN A 76 -13.67 -12.96 11.66
N GLY A 77 -13.53 -14.28 11.52
CA GLY A 77 -14.66 -15.17 11.21
C GLY A 77 -15.16 -14.97 9.78
N ASP A 78 -16.40 -14.47 9.67
CA ASP A 78 -17.07 -14.15 8.40
C ASP A 78 -16.81 -12.71 7.93
N ALA A 79 -16.13 -11.90 8.75
CA ALA A 79 -15.73 -10.54 8.42
C ALA A 79 -14.22 -10.42 8.23
N PHE A 80 -13.79 -9.29 7.68
CA PHE A 80 -12.38 -8.90 7.62
C PHE A 80 -12.21 -7.44 7.96
N SER A 81 -11.01 -7.10 8.44
CA SER A 81 -10.48 -5.74 8.44
C SER A 81 -9.19 -5.74 7.62
N ALA A 82 -8.98 -4.70 6.83
CA ALA A 82 -7.79 -4.57 6.00
C ALA A 82 -7.24 -3.14 6.05
N LYS A 83 -5.92 -3.03 6.23
CA LYS A 83 -5.18 -1.82 5.90
C LYS A 83 -4.81 -1.85 4.43
N LYS A 84 -5.17 -0.79 3.72
CA LYS A 84 -4.85 -0.59 2.31
C LYS A 84 -3.81 0.51 2.19
N ILE A 85 -2.72 0.23 1.48
CA ILE A 85 -1.58 1.15 1.33
C ILE A 85 -1.27 1.28 -0.16
N LEU A 86 -1.41 2.47 -0.71
CA LEU A 86 -1.10 2.80 -2.10
C LEU A 86 0.12 3.70 -2.14
N ILE A 87 1.08 3.39 -3.02
CA ILE A 87 2.29 4.18 -3.24
C ILE A 87 2.53 4.30 -4.73
N GLN A 88 2.77 5.52 -5.18
CA GLN A 88 3.13 5.80 -6.56
C GLN A 88 4.57 6.29 -6.65
N ILE A 89 5.35 5.66 -7.52
CA ILE A 89 6.71 6.03 -7.84
C ILE A 89 6.79 6.36 -9.33
N ARG A 90 7.46 7.48 -9.64
CA ARG A 90 7.71 7.92 -11.01
C ARG A 90 9.11 8.48 -11.14
N ASN A 91 9.88 8.01 -12.09
CA ASN A 91 11.27 8.41 -12.33
C ASN A 91 12.13 8.29 -11.06
N GLY A 92 11.98 7.18 -10.34
CA GLY A 92 12.67 6.84 -9.09
C GLY A 92 12.26 7.72 -7.91
N ARG A 93 11.15 8.47 -8.01
CA ARG A 93 10.70 9.39 -6.97
C ARG A 93 9.30 9.02 -6.49
N PHE A 94 9.14 9.00 -5.17
CA PHE A 94 7.83 8.95 -4.53
C PHE A 94 7.01 10.18 -4.97
N VAL A 95 5.86 9.93 -5.58
CA VAL A 95 4.95 10.98 -6.08
C VAL A 95 3.73 11.11 -5.19
N HIS A 96 3.20 9.97 -4.73
CA HIS A 96 1.95 9.93 -4.00
C HIS A 96 1.90 8.72 -3.08
N GLY A 97 1.24 8.87 -1.94
CA GLY A 97 0.90 7.75 -1.08
C GLY A 97 -0.43 7.98 -0.37
N GLN A 98 -1.18 6.91 -0.18
CA GLN A 98 -2.48 6.94 0.48
C GLN A 98 -2.64 5.70 1.34
N VAL A 99 -3.20 5.87 2.53
CA VAL A 99 -3.57 4.76 3.43
C VAL A 99 -5.04 4.85 3.75
N GLY A 100 -5.69 3.69 3.83
CA GLY A 100 -7.08 3.57 4.21
C GLY A 100 -7.32 2.31 5.01
N ASP A 101 -8.32 2.37 5.87
CA ASP A 101 -8.87 1.22 6.57
C ASP A 101 -10.13 0.76 5.85
N PHE A 102 -10.32 -0.55 5.78
CA PHE A 102 -11.48 -1.15 5.15
C PHE A 102 -11.98 -2.33 5.97
N GLU A 103 -13.29 -2.51 6.00
CA GLU A 103 -13.95 -3.63 6.66
C GLU A 103 -15.06 -4.13 5.75
N GLY A 104 -15.33 -5.43 5.81
CA GLY A 104 -16.35 -6.06 4.99
C GLY A 104 -16.54 -7.53 5.32
N PHE A 105 -17.33 -8.21 4.50
CA PHE A 105 -17.50 -9.66 4.60
C PHE A 105 -16.38 -10.39 3.87
N TRP A 106 -15.88 -11.48 4.46
CA TRP A 106 -14.72 -12.21 3.96
C TRP A 106 -14.95 -12.81 2.58
N ASP A 107 -16.18 -13.25 2.27
CA ASP A 107 -16.54 -13.78 0.96
C ASP A 107 -16.51 -12.72 -0.16
N GLU A 108 -16.65 -11.44 0.18
CA GLU A 108 -16.55 -10.31 -0.75
C GLU A 108 -15.09 -9.82 -0.94
N PHE A 109 -14.16 -10.23 -0.05
CA PHE A 109 -12.77 -9.76 -0.09
C PHE A 109 -12.08 -9.98 -1.45
N PRO A 110 -12.18 -11.15 -2.11
CA PRO A 110 -11.55 -11.36 -3.42
C PRO A 110 -12.06 -10.40 -4.50
N GLN A 111 -13.36 -10.10 -4.48
CA GLN A 111 -13.95 -9.12 -5.40
C GLN A 111 -13.46 -7.71 -5.08
N TYR A 112 -13.34 -7.36 -3.80
CA TYR A 112 -12.84 -6.06 -3.38
C TYR A 112 -11.41 -5.80 -3.86
N VAL A 113 -10.54 -6.82 -3.74
CA VAL A 113 -9.19 -6.78 -4.32
C VAL A 113 -9.30 -6.65 -5.83
N ALA A 114 -9.99 -7.55 -6.52
CA ALA A 114 -10.04 -7.58 -7.99
C ALA A 114 -10.60 -6.28 -8.65
N GLU A 115 -11.52 -5.58 -7.99
CA GLU A 115 -12.08 -4.33 -8.52
C GLU A 115 -11.14 -3.14 -8.43
N ASP A 116 -10.12 -3.18 -7.55
CA ASP A 116 -9.02 -2.22 -7.38
C ASP A 116 -9.36 -0.72 -7.62
N LYS A 117 -10.56 -0.31 -7.18
CA LYS A 117 -11.15 1.03 -7.41
C LYS A 117 -10.26 2.20 -6.96
N TRP A 118 -9.31 1.95 -6.06
CA TRP A 118 -8.33 2.94 -5.60
C TRP A 118 -7.27 3.25 -6.64
N VAL A 119 -6.78 2.25 -7.38
CA VAL A 119 -5.78 2.45 -8.43
C VAL A 119 -6.38 3.37 -9.49
N HIS A 120 -7.60 3.07 -9.92
CA HIS A 120 -8.34 3.96 -10.82
C HIS A 120 -8.52 5.36 -10.23
N SER A 121 -8.88 5.51 -8.95
CA SER A 121 -9.02 6.85 -8.36
C SER A 121 -7.69 7.62 -8.30
N ALA A 122 -6.59 6.96 -7.92
CA ALA A 122 -5.26 7.57 -7.82
C ALA A 122 -4.72 7.97 -9.20
N LEU A 123 -4.94 7.13 -10.21
CA LEU A 123 -4.51 7.40 -11.59
C LEU A 123 -5.38 8.47 -12.28
N LEU A 124 -6.71 8.43 -12.09
CA LEU A 124 -7.64 9.37 -12.70
C LEU A 124 -7.59 10.77 -12.05
N LYS A 125 -7.24 10.87 -10.76
CA LYS A 125 -7.10 12.17 -10.08
C LYS A 125 -5.77 12.88 -10.37
N GLY A 126 -4.89 12.27 -11.16
CA GLY A 126 -3.75 12.92 -11.79
C GLY A 126 -3.06 13.97 -10.93
N GLY A 127 -2.38 13.57 -9.86
CA GLY A 127 -1.47 14.45 -9.10
C GLY A 127 -2.05 15.81 -8.67
N ALA A 128 -3.36 15.93 -8.53
CA ALA A 128 -3.98 17.17 -8.07
C ALA A 128 -4.05 17.16 -6.54
N ASN A 129 -2.89 17.37 -5.92
CA ASN A 129 -2.71 18.30 -4.81
C ASN A 129 -1.21 18.52 -4.62
N ASP A 130 -0.78 19.67 -5.12
CA ASP A 130 0.39 20.39 -4.64
C ASP A 130 0.12 20.73 -3.16
N ASP A 131 0.56 19.87 -2.26
CA ASP A 131 1.19 20.26 -1.00
C ASP A 131 1.91 19.02 -0.46
N GLY A 132 3.17 19.18 -0.07
CA GLY A 132 4.00 18.11 0.52
C GLY A 132 3.54 17.72 1.92
N SER A 133 2.22 17.61 2.16
CA SER A 133 1.65 17.29 3.45
C SER A 133 1.62 15.77 3.63
N ILE A 134 2.46 15.33 4.56
CA ILE A 134 2.49 14.00 5.15
C ILE A 134 1.06 13.61 5.57
N PRO A 135 0.55 12.42 5.22
CA PRO A 135 -0.71 11.95 5.79
C PRO A 135 -0.56 11.94 7.32
N PRO A 136 -1.45 12.61 8.07
CA PRO A 136 -1.31 12.75 9.53
C PRO A 136 -1.22 11.40 10.26
N SER A 137 -1.69 10.31 9.64
CA SER A 137 -1.55 8.93 10.13
C SER A 137 -0.09 8.46 10.27
N PHE A 138 0.85 9.02 9.48
CA PHE A 138 2.27 8.68 9.57
C PHE A 138 3.09 9.70 10.38
N ALA A 139 2.57 10.92 10.57
CA ALA A 139 3.20 11.93 11.41
C ALA A 139 3.11 11.58 12.91
N ALA A 140 2.13 10.77 13.32
CA ALA A 140 1.89 10.39 14.71
C ALA A 140 2.88 9.34 15.26
N ALA A 141 3.74 8.74 14.43
CA ALA A 141 4.75 7.77 14.86
C ALA A 141 6.10 8.41 15.25
N ALA A 142 6.15 9.74 15.37
CA ALA A 142 7.39 10.50 15.63
C ALA A 142 7.38 11.30 16.96
N GLU A 143 6.46 11.00 17.89
CA GLU A 143 6.49 11.51 19.27
C GLU A 143 6.98 10.47 20.28
#